data_AF-A0A3N5SQX1-F1
#
_entry.id   AF-A0A3N5SQX1-F1
#
_cell.length_a   1.000
_cell.length_b   1.000
_cell.length_c   1.000
_cell.angle_alpha   90.00
_cell.angle_beta   90.00
_cell.angle_gamma   90.00
#
_symmetry.space_group_name_H-M   'P 1'
#
loop_
_entity.id
_entity.type
_entity.pdbx_description
1 polymer ?
#
loop_
_entity_poly.entity_id
_entity_poly.type
_entity_poly.pdbx_seq_one_letter_code
_entity_poly.pdbx_strand_id
1 'polypeptide(L)'
;MEQRPSDPAPSTSPLGDIVRKGSVITFITLLSRPLGYVREAVQAYLFGATALVDAFIVAFNFPELVQTLFFTGATSAFLIPVCTRYMHDDREYSEIFSTFINLSIA
;
A
#
# COMPACT_ATOMS: atom_id res chain seq x y z
N MET A 1 -5.86 25.76 46.77
CA MET A 1 -5.12 26.35 45.64
C MET A 1 -4.06 25.34 45.27
N GLU A 2 -4.22 24.61 44.18
CA GLU A 2 -3.07 24.03 43.45
C GLU A 2 -3.58 23.76 42.03
N GLN A 3 -2.97 24.44 41.08
CA GLN A 3 -3.41 24.54 39.69
C GLN A 3 -3.22 23.22 38.94
N ARG A 4 -4.21 22.93 38.08
CA ARG A 4 -4.14 21.93 37.00
C ARG A 4 -2.86 22.14 36.18
N PRO A 5 -1.97 21.14 36.03
CA PRO A 5 -0.99 21.19 34.97
C PRO A 5 -1.77 21.07 33.67
N SER A 6 -1.67 22.12 32.87
CA SER A 6 -2.20 22.18 31.52
C SER A 6 -1.31 21.28 30.66
N ASP A 7 -1.79 20.09 30.32
CA ASP A 7 -1.20 19.28 29.27
C ASP A 7 -1.17 20.11 27.98
N PRO A 8 -0.03 20.20 27.26
CA PRO A 8 0.01 20.90 26.00
C PRO A 8 -0.82 20.10 24.99
N ALA A 9 -1.91 20.70 24.52
CA ALA A 9 -2.72 20.13 23.45
C ALA A 9 -1.82 19.82 22.23
N PRO A 10 -1.91 18.63 21.61
CA PRO A 10 -1.20 18.36 20.36
C PRO A 10 -1.78 19.25 19.27
N SER A 11 -1.06 20.33 18.93
CA SER A 11 -1.44 21.31 17.93
C SER A 11 -0.90 20.98 16.53
N THR A 12 -0.79 19.71 16.16
CA THR A 12 -0.53 19.31 14.77
C THR A 12 -1.70 18.49 14.28
N SER A 13 -2.35 18.97 13.22
CA SER A 13 -3.43 18.23 12.58
C SER A 13 -2.87 16.85 12.18
N PRO A 14 -3.44 15.73 12.69
CA PRO A 14 -2.95 14.38 12.38
C PRO A 14 -2.86 14.12 10.87
N LEU A 15 -3.74 14.80 10.12
CA LEU A 15 -3.77 14.85 8.67
C LEU A 15 -2.48 15.39 8.05
N GLY A 16 -1.88 16.44 8.64
CA GLY A 16 -0.64 17.04 8.13
C GLY A 16 0.56 16.11 8.22
N ASP A 17 0.68 15.35 9.31
CA ASP A 17 1.77 14.38 9.49
C ASP A 17 1.62 13.16 8.58
N ILE A 18 0.39 12.69 8.35
CA ILE A 18 0.10 11.59 7.40
C ILE A 18 0.39 12.03 5.97
N VAL A 19 -0.07 13.22 5.57
CA VAL A 19 0.22 13.77 4.23
C VAL A 19 1.72 13.96 4.04
N ARG A 20 2.43 14.48 5.05
CA ARG A 20 3.88 14.65 4.99
C ARG A 20 4.62 13.33 4.86
N LYS A 21 4.26 12.30 5.63
CA LYS A 21 4.89 10.97 5.55
C LYS A 21 4.51 10.21 4.29
N GLY A 22 3.26 10.28 3.84
CA GLY A 22 2.79 9.66 2.61
C GLY A 22 3.33 10.33 1.33
N SER A 23 3.60 11.63 1.38
CA SER A 23 4.08 12.40 0.22
C SER A 23 5.38 11.84 -0.37
N VAL A 24 6.29 11.31 0.44
CA VAL A 24 7.56 10.73 -0.02
C VAL A 24 7.31 9.48 -0.86
N ILE A 25 6.39 8.62 -0.42
CA ILE A 25 6.03 7.38 -1.11
C ILE A 25 5.32 7.71 -2.42
N THR A 26 4.35 8.63 -2.39
CA THR A 26 3.66 9.10 -3.60
C THR A 26 4.63 9.72 -4.61
N PHE A 27 5.59 10.51 -4.13
CA PHE A 27 6.60 11.14 -4.99
C PHE A 27 7.49 10.08 -5.66
N ILE A 28 7.99 9.10 -4.90
CA ILE A 28 8.76 7.97 -5.44
C ILE A 28 7.97 7.17 -6.47
N THR A 29 6.69 6.86 -6.19
CA THR A 29 5.82 6.13 -7.10
C THR A 29 5.54 6.91 -8.39
N LEU A 30 5.34 8.23 -8.29
CA LEU A 30 5.14 9.08 -9.47
C LEU A 30 6.40 9.22 -10.31
N LEU A 31 7.57 9.29 -9.68
CA LEU A 31 8.85 9.33 -10.39
C LEU A 31 9.19 8.02 -11.09
N SER A 32 8.74 6.88 -10.55
CA SER A 32 8.99 5.56 -11.14
C SER A 32 8.38 5.41 -12.55
N ARG A 33 7.22 6.03 -12.81
CA ARG A 33 6.51 5.94 -14.10
C ARG A 33 7.32 6.52 -15.27
N PRO A 34 7.80 7.78 -15.24
CA PRO A 34 8.62 8.33 -16.32
C PRO A 34 9.99 7.66 -16.44
N LEU A 35 10.60 7.18 -15.34
CA LEU A 35 11.82 6.36 -15.43
C LEU A 35 11.59 5.06 -16.22
N GLY A 36 10.42 4.43 -16.03
CA GLY A 36 9.98 3.29 -16.85
C GLY A 36 9.81 3.64 -18.33
N TYR A 37 9.18 4.78 -18.64
CA TYR A 37 9.07 5.27 -20.03
C TYR A 37 10.42 5.55 -20.67
N VAL A 38 11.37 6.13 -19.93
CA VAL A 38 12.73 6.37 -20.42
C VAL A 38 13.43 5.03 -20.70
N ARG A 39 13.28 4.03 -19.82
CA ARG A 39 13.80 2.68 -20.05
C ARG A 39 13.29 2.12 -21.38
N GLU A 40 11.99 2.19 -21.62
CA GLU A 40 11.38 1.67 -22.84
C GLU A 40 11.77 2.46 -24.09
N ALA A 41 11.85 3.80 -24.00
CA ALA A 41 12.31 4.64 -25.10
C ALA A 41 13.77 4.36 -25.48
N VAL A 42 14.64 4.15 -24.47
CA VAL A 42 16.05 3.76 -24.68
C VAL A 42 16.14 2.37 -25.31
N GLN A 43 15.29 1.43 -24.90
CA GLN A 43 15.26 0.08 -25.44
C GLN A 43 14.76 0.05 -26.89
N ALA A 44 13.71 0.83 -27.20
CA ALA A 44 13.20 1.00 -28.56
C ALA A 44 14.21 1.71 -29.48
N TYR A 45 14.98 2.66 -28.95
CA TYR A 45 16.03 3.37 -29.70
C TYR A 45 17.26 2.51 -29.97
N LEU A 46 17.72 1.73 -28.99
CA LEU A 46 18.93 0.89 -29.11
C LEU A 46 18.71 -0.39 -29.93
N PHE A 47 17.54 -1.01 -29.83
CA PHE A 47 17.25 -2.30 -30.49
C PHE A 47 16.34 -2.17 -31.72
N GLY A 48 15.81 -0.96 -31.99
CA GLY A 48 14.76 -0.73 -32.97
C GLY A 48 13.42 -1.31 -32.52
N ALA A 49 12.31 -0.91 -33.16
CA ALA A 49 10.96 -1.46 -32.92
C ALA A 49 10.85 -2.91 -33.43
N THR A 50 11.59 -3.81 -32.82
CA THR A 50 11.67 -5.23 -33.15
C THR A 50 10.78 -5.99 -32.17
N ALA A 51 10.07 -7.03 -32.65
CA ALA A 51 9.17 -7.88 -31.84
C ALA A 51 9.80 -8.45 -30.54
N LEU A 52 11.14 -8.52 -30.47
CA LEU A 52 11.89 -8.91 -29.28
C LEU A 52 11.75 -7.91 -28.11
N VAL A 53 11.74 -6.60 -28.38
CA VAL A 53 11.60 -5.56 -27.34
C VAL A 53 10.20 -5.60 -26.75
N ASP A 54 9.19 -5.78 -27.61
CA ASP A 54 7.80 -5.88 -27.20
C ASP A 54 7.57 -7.13 -26.33
N ALA A 55 8.13 -8.28 -26.72
CA ALA A 55 8.09 -9.51 -25.91
C ALA A 55 8.82 -9.37 -24.57
N PHE A 56 9.95 -8.66 -24.53
CA PHE A 56 10.67 -8.37 -23.29
C PHE A 56 9.81 -7.51 -22.36
N ILE A 57 9.22 -6.42 -22.86
CA ILE A 57 8.32 -5.55 -22.08
C ILE A 57 7.13 -6.34 -21.53
N VAL A 58 6.47 -7.16 -22.36
CA VAL A 58 5.36 -8.02 -21.91
C VAL A 58 5.80 -8.98 -20.81
N ALA A 59 6.99 -9.58 -20.92
CA ALA A 59 7.53 -10.49 -19.91
C ALA A 59 7.77 -9.79 -18.55
N PHE A 60 8.14 -8.51 -18.53
CA PHE A 60 8.28 -7.74 -17.29
C PHE A 60 6.96 -7.26 -16.70
N ASN A 61 5.90 -7.14 -17.51
CA ASN A 61 4.55 -6.79 -17.02
C ASN A 61 3.78 -8.01 -16.52
N PHE A 62 4.15 -9.21 -16.98
CA PHE A 62 3.55 -10.47 -16.56
C PHE A 62 3.44 -10.66 -15.03
N PRO A 63 4.49 -10.37 -14.22
CA PRO A 63 4.39 -10.43 -12.76
C PRO A 63 3.36 -9.48 -12.19
N GLU A 64 3.21 -8.28 -12.76
CA GLU A 64 2.24 -7.28 -12.29
C GLU A 64 0.81 -7.69 -12.62
N LEU A 65 0.59 -8.36 -13.77
CA LEU A 65 -0.68 -8.99 -14.11
C LEU A 65 -1.02 -10.09 -13.09
N VAL A 66 -0.08 -10.97 -12.78
CA VAL A 66 -0.26 -12.03 -11.77
C VAL A 66 -0.53 -11.39 -10.40
N GLN A 67 0.31 -10.48 -9.95
CA GLN A 67 0.12 -9.81 -8.66
C GLN A 67 -1.26 -9.14 -8.57
N THR A 68 -1.69 -8.43 -9.62
CA THR A 68 -3.00 -7.76 -9.64
C THR A 68 -4.14 -8.77 -9.58
N LEU A 69 -4.08 -9.88 -10.31
CA LEU A 69 -5.10 -10.93 -10.27
C LEU A 69 -5.19 -11.59 -8.87
N PHE A 70 -4.05 -11.86 -8.24
CA PHE A 70 -3.99 -12.47 -6.92
C PHE A 70 -4.38 -11.49 -5.81
N PHE A 71 -3.91 -10.24 -5.84
CA PHE A 71 -4.29 -9.23 -4.85
C PHE A 71 -5.75 -8.82 -4.99
N THR A 72 -6.21 -8.50 -6.20
CA THR A 72 -7.62 -8.10 -6.43
C THR A 72 -8.55 -9.28 -6.16
N GLY A 73 -8.17 -10.49 -6.58
CA GLY A 73 -8.93 -11.72 -6.35
C GLY A 73 -8.97 -12.13 -4.87
N ALA A 74 -7.82 -12.19 -4.20
CA ALA A 74 -7.74 -12.55 -2.78
C ALA A 74 -8.40 -11.51 -1.89
N THR A 75 -8.26 -10.22 -2.22
CA THR A 75 -8.94 -9.13 -1.48
C THR A 75 -10.44 -9.31 -1.52
N SER A 76 -11.04 -9.59 -2.70
CA SER A 76 -12.48 -9.85 -2.77
C SER A 76 -12.91 -11.06 -1.93
N ALA A 77 -12.09 -12.11 -1.87
CA ALA A 77 -12.42 -13.33 -1.14
C ALA A 77 -12.38 -13.16 0.39
N PHE A 78 -11.45 -12.35 0.91
CA PHE A 78 -11.35 -12.12 2.37
C PHE A 78 -12.15 -10.89 2.84
N LEU A 79 -12.31 -9.86 2.01
CA LEU A 79 -12.97 -8.62 2.40
C LEU A 79 -14.47 -8.81 2.67
N ILE A 80 -15.18 -9.61 1.87
CA ILE A 80 -16.60 -9.89 2.05
C ILE A 80 -16.92 -10.54 3.41
N PRO A 81 -16.27 -11.65 3.81
CA PRO A 81 -16.50 -12.27 5.12
C PRO A 81 -16.03 -11.38 6.28
N VAL A 82 -14.95 -10.61 6.10
CA VAL A 82 -14.50 -9.64 7.11
C VAL A 82 -15.55 -8.56 7.33
N CYS A 83 -16.02 -7.88 6.28
CA CYS A 83 -17.08 -6.87 6.39
C CYS A 83 -18.37 -7.44 6.98
N THR A 84 -18.75 -8.66 6.60
CA THR A 84 -19.94 -9.33 7.12
C THR A 84 -19.82 -9.66 8.61
N ARG A 85 -18.64 -10.09 9.09
CA ARG A 85 -18.38 -10.32 10.53
C ARG A 85 -18.49 -9.02 11.34
N TYR A 86 -17.84 -7.95 10.86
CA TYR A 86 -17.86 -6.65 11.54
C TYR A 86 -19.24 -5.96 11.48
N MET A 87 -20.14 -6.36 10.59
CA MET A 87 -21.52 -5.86 10.56
C MET A 87 -22.42 -6.47 11.66
N HIS A 88 -22.00 -7.52 12.37
CA HIS A 88 -22.86 -8.23 13.33
C HIS A 88 -22.25 -8.54 14.70
N ASP A 89 -20.94 -8.38 14.92
CA ASP A 89 -20.32 -8.75 16.21
C ASP A 89 -19.25 -7.74 16.68
N ASP A 90 -19.61 -6.92 17.68
CA ASP A 90 -18.74 -5.92 18.31
C ASP A 90 -17.92 -6.49 19.49
N ARG A 91 -18.03 -7.79 19.83
CA ARG A 91 -17.49 -8.32 21.12
C ARG A 91 -16.36 -9.33 20.98
N GLU A 92 -16.27 -10.08 19.88
CA GLU A 92 -15.20 -11.09 19.69
C GLU A 92 -13.83 -10.47 19.32
N TYR A 93 -13.79 -9.17 18.99
CA TYR A 93 -12.57 -8.47 18.54
C TYR A 93 -11.52 -8.22 19.63
N SER A 94 -11.94 -8.04 20.88
CA SER A 94 -11.00 -7.69 21.97
C SER A 94 -10.12 -8.88 22.40
N GLU A 95 -10.60 -10.12 22.23
CA GLU A 95 -9.85 -11.32 22.65
C GLU A 95 -8.86 -11.79 21.56
N ILE A 96 -9.26 -11.72 20.30
CA ILE A 96 -8.39 -12.10 19.18
C ILE A 96 -7.24 -11.08 19.05
N PHE A 97 -7.52 -9.78 19.21
CA PHE A 97 -6.51 -8.72 19.09
C PHE A 97 -5.47 -8.76 20.23
N SER A 98 -5.88 -9.05 21.46
CA SER A 98 -4.95 -9.17 22.59
C SER A 98 -4.06 -10.41 22.48
N THR A 99 -4.58 -11.53 21.95
CA THR A 99 -3.79 -12.74 21.67
C THR A 99 -2.74 -12.49 20.58
N PHE A 100 -3.10 -11.77 19.52
CA PHE A 100 -2.18 -11.42 18.43
C PHE A 100 -1.03 -10.50 18.89
N ILE A 101 -1.32 -9.53 19.76
CA ILE A 101 -0.30 -8.64 20.33
C ILE A 101 0.66 -9.44 21.23
N ASN A 102 0.13 -10.33 22.06
CA ASN A 102 0.94 -11.14 22.96
C ASN A 102 1.84 -12.12 22.19
N LEU A 103 1.35 -12.69 21.09
CA LEU A 103 2.11 -13.61 20.23
C LEU A 103 3.14 -12.89 19.34
N SER A 104 2.91 -11.63 18.95
CA SER A 104 3.89 -10.85 18.15
C SER A 104 5.06 -10.31 18.98
N ILE A 105 4.96 -10.36 20.30
CA ILE A 105 5.96 -9.85 21.25
C ILE A 105 6.79 -10.98 21.89
N ALA A 106 6.40 -12.24 21.71
CA ALA A 106 7.18 -13.42 22.10
C ALA A 106 8.05 -13.93 20.94
#